data_AF-A0A3M1ZSP9-F1
#
_entry.id   AF-A0A3M1ZSP9-F1
#
_cell.length_a   1.000
_cell.length_b   1.000
_cell.length_c   1.000
_cell.angle_alpha   90.00
_cell.angle_beta   90.00
_cell.angle_gamma   90.00
#
_symmetry.space_group_name_H-M   'P 1'
#
loop_
_entity.id
_entity.type
_entity.pdbx_description
1 polymer ?
#
loop_
_entity_poly.entity_id
_entity_poly.type
_entity_poly.pdbx_seq_one_letter_code
_entity_poly.pdbx_strand_id
1 'polypeptide(L)'
;MERYWDCSLCRIEPKGEALRCRTCAGRLRGRDRLLFEIVADHRLRPRAARMSLVAAGLGQIYQRRWLTGLVLACLIPLALGLVFAVWNGFSYGHLFLAGAAGFVLAVSWADARWGPSARRPPCQGACPAALPIPDYLQLILDDDLEQGYGLVRTRVPLVGVIGRICPHPCETACVRGIDGEPIAINGCKRFLADRERDRRGGARAGGAVHLDGGGLKVAVVGSGPSG
;
A
#
# COMPACT_ATOMS: atom_id res chain seq x y z
N MET A 1 2.02 33.98 -7.18
CA MET A 1 2.71 32.67 -7.13
C MET A 1 2.29 31.96 -5.85
N GLU A 2 1.53 30.88 -5.96
CA GLU A 2 1.05 30.11 -4.80
C GLU A 2 2.23 29.45 -4.07
N ARG A 3 2.43 29.85 -2.80
CA ARG A 3 3.42 29.31 -1.87
C ARG A 3 3.01 27.89 -1.42
N TYR A 4 3.98 27.01 -1.20
CA TYR A 4 3.75 25.59 -0.86
C TYR A 4 3.39 25.40 0.62
N TRP A 5 2.50 24.43 0.90
CA TRP A 5 2.11 24.01 2.26
C TRP A 5 3.11 23.01 2.84
N ASP A 6 3.53 23.27 4.07
CA ASP A 6 4.58 22.61 4.83
C ASP A 6 4.52 21.07 4.75
N CYS A 7 5.56 20.46 4.19
CA CYS A 7 5.74 19.01 4.20
C CYS A 7 7.00 18.69 5.00
N SER A 8 6.84 17.90 6.05
CA SER A 8 7.88 17.46 6.98
C SER A 8 8.99 16.62 6.34
N LEU A 9 8.88 16.29 5.05
CA LEU A 9 9.83 15.44 4.31
C LEU A 9 10.41 16.11 3.05
N CYS A 10 10.11 17.40 2.78
CA CYS A 10 10.68 18.12 1.65
C CYS A 10 12.04 18.71 2.03
N ARG A 11 13.10 18.37 1.29
CA ARG A 11 14.50 18.76 1.55
C ARG A 11 14.85 20.19 1.09
N ILE A 12 13.85 21.07 0.96
CA ILE A 12 14.02 22.44 0.43
C ILE A 12 13.89 23.44 1.58
N GLU A 13 14.90 24.30 1.74
CA GLU A 13 14.95 25.40 2.71
C GLU A 13 15.19 26.75 1.98
N PRO A 14 14.56 27.86 2.40
CA PRO A 14 13.54 27.99 3.45
C PRO A 14 12.12 27.65 2.96
N LYS A 15 11.35 27.04 3.86
CA LYS A 15 9.97 26.61 3.63
C LYS A 15 9.06 27.83 3.41
N GLY A 16 8.17 27.77 2.41
CA GLY A 16 7.23 28.85 2.08
C GLY A 16 7.78 29.93 1.13
N GLU A 17 9.10 30.00 0.94
CA GLU A 17 9.77 31.01 0.10
C GLU A 17 10.44 30.40 -1.16
N ALA A 18 10.86 29.13 -1.10
CA ALA A 18 11.55 28.46 -2.20
C ALA A 18 10.63 27.92 -3.32
N LEU A 19 11.18 27.82 -4.54
CA LEU A 19 10.50 27.30 -5.74
C LEU A 19 10.18 25.78 -5.63
N ARG A 20 9.12 25.34 -6.32
CA ARG A 20 8.53 23.98 -6.21
C ARG A 20 9.52 22.84 -6.51
N CYS A 21 9.43 21.75 -5.73
CA CYS A 21 10.14 20.50 -5.99
C CYS A 21 9.66 19.86 -7.31
N ARG A 22 10.57 19.39 -8.18
CA ARG A 22 10.22 18.76 -9.46
C ARG A 22 9.59 17.37 -9.31
N THR A 23 9.84 16.70 -8.18
CA THR A 23 9.43 15.29 -7.95
C THR A 23 8.04 15.20 -7.30
N CYS A 24 7.73 16.15 -6.43
CA CYS A 24 6.45 16.30 -5.77
C CYS A 24 5.89 17.62 -6.30
N ALA A 25 4.85 17.56 -7.14
CA ALA A 25 4.19 18.75 -7.72
C ALA A 25 3.54 19.68 -6.67
N GLY A 26 3.84 19.50 -5.38
CA GLY A 26 3.38 20.31 -4.26
C GLY A 26 1.89 20.21 -4.00
N ARG A 27 1.19 19.28 -4.67
CA ARG A 27 -0.27 19.16 -4.68
C ARG A 27 -0.81 17.85 -4.13
N LEU A 28 0.04 16.85 -3.91
CA LEU A 28 -0.43 15.55 -3.44
C LEU A 28 -0.51 15.56 -1.91
N ARG A 29 -1.73 15.47 -1.37
CA ARG A 29 -1.95 15.14 0.04
C ARG A 29 -1.47 13.70 0.32
N GLY A 30 -1.34 13.29 1.59
CA GLY A 30 -0.87 11.94 1.94
C GLY A 30 -1.62 10.82 1.20
N ARG A 31 -2.95 10.94 1.12
CA ARG A 31 -3.83 10.05 0.33
C ARG A 31 -3.52 10.06 -1.16
N ASP A 32 -3.39 11.24 -1.78
CA ASP A 32 -3.18 11.36 -3.23
C ASP A 32 -1.80 10.84 -3.63
N ARG A 33 -0.81 10.95 -2.72
CA ARG A 33 0.49 10.31 -2.89
C ARG A 33 0.40 8.79 -2.79
N LEU A 34 -0.32 8.24 -1.81
CA LEU A 34 -0.52 6.80 -1.69
C LEU A 34 -1.27 6.22 -2.89
N LEU A 35 -2.34 6.87 -3.33
CA LEU A 35 -3.08 6.50 -4.54
C LEU A 35 -2.20 6.62 -5.79
N PHE A 36 -1.38 7.66 -5.91
CA PHE A 36 -0.41 7.79 -6.98
C PHE A 36 0.62 6.64 -6.94
N GLU A 37 1.16 6.30 -5.77
CA GLU A 37 2.11 5.20 -5.58
C GLU A 37 1.47 3.84 -5.95
N ILE A 38 0.21 3.58 -5.55
CA ILE A 38 -0.54 2.37 -5.89
C ILE A 38 -0.83 2.29 -7.40
N VAL A 39 -1.32 3.38 -8.00
CA VAL A 39 -1.62 3.44 -9.44
C VAL A 39 -0.34 3.34 -10.26
N ALA A 40 0.74 3.98 -9.81
CA ALA A 40 2.06 3.84 -10.41
C ALA A 40 2.51 2.37 -10.35
N ASP A 41 2.42 1.71 -9.19
CA ASP A 41 2.83 0.31 -9.03
C ASP A 41 2.03 -0.64 -9.95
N HIS A 42 0.71 -0.44 -10.04
CA HIS A 42 -0.15 -1.19 -10.97
C HIS A 42 0.24 -1.01 -12.44
N ARG A 43 0.72 0.19 -12.84
CA ARG A 43 1.22 0.45 -14.21
C ARG A 43 2.67 -0.04 -14.41
N LEU A 44 3.48 -0.08 -13.35
CA LEU A 44 4.87 -0.51 -13.39
C LEU A 44 4.99 -2.02 -13.58
N ARG A 45 4.15 -2.83 -12.92
CA ARG A 45 4.17 -4.31 -13.02
C ARG A 45 4.11 -4.89 -14.44
N PRO A 46 3.18 -4.52 -15.33
CA PRO A 46 3.17 -5.05 -16.69
C PRO A 46 4.41 -4.64 -17.49
N ARG A 47 4.98 -3.45 -17.22
CA ARG A 47 6.24 -3.01 -17.86
C ARG A 47 7.44 -3.79 -17.30
N ALA A 48 7.53 -3.94 -15.98
CA ALA A 48 8.56 -4.72 -15.31
C ALA A 48 8.55 -6.19 -15.76
N ALA A 49 7.38 -6.81 -15.88
CA ALA A 49 7.23 -8.16 -16.39
C ALA A 49 7.78 -8.29 -17.81
N ARG A 50 7.47 -7.34 -18.70
CA ARG A 50 8.05 -7.31 -20.06
C ARG A 50 9.58 -7.14 -20.03
N MET A 51 10.10 -6.31 -19.12
CA MET A 51 11.55 -6.13 -18.95
C MET A 51 12.22 -7.43 -18.49
N SER A 52 11.59 -8.21 -17.62
CA SER A 52 12.10 -9.53 -17.20
C SER A 52 12.08 -10.60 -18.30
N LEU A 53 11.36 -10.39 -19.41
CA LEU A 53 11.47 -11.25 -20.60
C LEU A 53 12.73 -10.96 -21.43
N VAL A 54 13.26 -9.73 -21.36
CA VAL A 54 14.47 -9.31 -22.09
C VAL A 54 15.71 -9.83 -21.37
N ALA A 55 15.76 -9.66 -20.06
CA ALA A 55 16.83 -10.18 -19.21
C ALA A 55 16.30 -10.53 -17.84
N ALA A 56 16.70 -11.70 -17.31
CA ALA A 56 16.36 -12.11 -15.97
C ALA A 56 16.76 -11.02 -14.96
N GLY A 57 15.87 -10.70 -14.03
CA GLY A 57 16.11 -9.71 -12.98
C GLY A 57 15.91 -8.24 -13.38
N LEU A 58 15.80 -7.91 -14.67
CA LEU A 58 15.68 -6.51 -15.12
C LEU A 58 14.39 -5.84 -14.62
N GLY A 59 13.27 -6.58 -14.60
CA GLY A 59 12.01 -6.09 -14.04
C GLY A 59 12.06 -5.86 -12.53
N GLN A 60 12.79 -6.69 -11.79
CA GLN A 60 13.01 -6.54 -10.35
C GLN A 60 13.87 -5.31 -10.04
N ILE A 61 14.92 -5.05 -10.83
CA ILE A 61 15.72 -3.82 -10.72
C ILE A 61 14.85 -2.60 -11.01
N TYR A 62 14.00 -2.66 -12.04
CA TYR A 62 13.05 -1.59 -12.38
C TYR A 62 12.05 -1.31 -11.24
N GLN A 63 11.63 -2.35 -10.52
CA GLN A 63 10.80 -2.26 -9.31
C GLN A 63 11.59 -1.92 -8.03
N ARG A 64 12.87 -1.56 -8.14
CA ARG A 64 13.79 -1.27 -7.02
C ARG A 64 13.99 -2.45 -6.04
N ARG A 65 13.72 -3.68 -6.46
CA ARG A 65 14.06 -4.92 -5.74
C ARG A 65 15.49 -5.34 -6.08
N TRP A 66 16.46 -4.48 -5.78
CA TRP A 66 17.87 -4.59 -6.20
C TRP A 66 18.50 -5.96 -5.93
N LEU A 67 18.37 -6.50 -4.71
CA LEU A 67 18.96 -7.79 -4.35
C LEU A 67 18.40 -8.93 -5.21
N THR A 68 17.08 -9.08 -5.23
CA THR A 68 16.40 -10.10 -6.06
C THR A 68 16.75 -9.96 -7.54
N GLY A 69 16.80 -8.71 -8.02
CA GLY A 69 17.14 -8.41 -9.41
C GLY A 69 18.58 -8.76 -9.78
N LEU A 70 19.55 -8.41 -8.94
CA LEU A 70 20.96 -8.75 -9.14
C LEU A 70 21.18 -10.26 -9.14
N VAL A 71 20.60 -10.97 -8.18
CA VAL A 71 20.69 -12.45 -8.11
C VAL A 71 20.19 -13.08 -9.41
N LEU A 72 18.99 -12.72 -9.85
CA LEU A 72 18.41 -13.26 -11.09
C LEU A 72 19.21 -12.85 -12.33
N ALA A 73 19.72 -11.63 -12.39
CA ALA A 73 20.52 -11.13 -13.50
C ALA A 73 21.88 -11.85 -13.63
N CYS A 74 22.47 -12.32 -12.52
CA CYS A 74 23.76 -13.00 -12.54
C CYS A 74 23.66 -14.49 -12.91
N LEU A 75 22.53 -15.17 -12.69
CA LEU A 75 22.39 -16.61 -12.90
C LEU A 75 22.68 -17.05 -14.35
N ILE A 76 22.10 -16.36 -15.34
CA ILE A 76 22.25 -16.73 -16.76
C ILE A 76 23.68 -16.46 -17.26
N PRO A 77 24.30 -15.27 -17.03
CA PRO A 77 25.69 -15.01 -17.41
C PRO A 77 26.70 -15.96 -16.76
N LEU A 78 26.52 -16.30 -15.49
CA LEU A 78 27.41 -17.25 -14.81
C LEU A 78 27.31 -18.65 -15.42
N ALA A 79 26.09 -19.11 -15.74
CA ALA A 79 25.88 -20.38 -16.41
C ALA A 79 26.51 -20.41 -17.81
N LEU A 80 26.35 -19.33 -18.59
CA LEU A 80 26.97 -19.20 -19.91
C LEU A 80 28.50 -19.12 -19.84
N GLY A 81 29.05 -18.42 -18.84
CA GLY A 81 30.50 -18.35 -18.61
C GLY A 81 31.11 -19.72 -18.29
N LEU A 82 30.41 -20.55 -17.51
CA LEU A 82 30.83 -21.93 -17.22
C LEU A 82 30.80 -22.79 -18.48
N VAL A 83 29.75 -22.69 -19.29
CA VAL A 83 29.63 -23.40 -20.57
C VAL A 83 30.77 -23.04 -21.51
N PHE A 84 31.09 -21.75 -21.60
CA PHE A 84 32.19 -21.26 -22.43
C PHE A 84 33.54 -21.81 -21.95
N ALA A 85 33.78 -21.84 -20.64
CA ALA A 85 35.05 -22.31 -20.06
C ALA A 85 35.28 -23.83 -20.23
N VAL A 86 34.22 -24.64 -20.27
CA VAL A 86 34.29 -26.11 -20.35
C VAL A 86 33.86 -26.63 -21.74
N TRP A 87 33.85 -25.77 -22.74
CA TRP A 87 33.30 -26.10 -24.06
C TRP A 87 34.12 -27.20 -24.75
N ASN A 88 33.52 -28.38 -24.92
CA ASN A 88 34.13 -29.49 -25.66
C ASN A 88 33.16 -30.08 -26.70
N GLY A 89 32.29 -29.24 -27.28
CA GLY A 89 31.26 -29.61 -28.24
C GLY A 89 29.84 -29.62 -27.68
N PHE A 90 28.86 -29.79 -28.57
CA PHE A 90 27.45 -29.80 -28.19
C PHE A 90 27.08 -31.13 -27.50
N SER A 91 26.47 -31.02 -26.32
CA SER A 91 26.10 -32.14 -25.45
C SER A 91 24.71 -31.93 -24.88
N TYR A 92 24.08 -32.99 -24.37
CA TYR A 92 22.77 -32.91 -23.68
C TYR A 92 22.74 -31.90 -22.52
N GLY A 93 23.89 -31.56 -21.93
CA GLY A 93 24.01 -30.52 -20.91
C GLY A 93 23.58 -29.13 -21.41
N HIS A 94 23.76 -28.83 -22.70
CA HIS A 94 23.35 -27.56 -23.29
C HIS A 94 21.82 -27.44 -23.38
N LEU A 95 21.13 -28.55 -23.67
CA LEU A 95 19.66 -28.61 -23.67
C LEU A 95 19.11 -28.41 -22.27
N PHE A 96 19.74 -29.03 -21.27
CA PHE A 96 19.38 -28.84 -19.86
C PHE A 96 19.58 -27.38 -19.41
N LEU A 97 20.70 -26.76 -19.79
CA LEU A 97 20.99 -25.36 -19.45
C LEU A 97 20.05 -24.37 -20.15
N ALA A 98 19.68 -24.63 -21.40
CA ALA A 98 18.67 -23.84 -22.10
C ALA A 98 17.30 -23.95 -21.39
N GLY A 99 16.91 -25.15 -20.97
CA GLY A 99 15.71 -25.37 -20.16
C GLY A 99 15.76 -24.64 -18.81
N ALA A 100 16.89 -24.69 -18.12
CA ALA A 100 17.10 -23.99 -16.85
C ALA A 100 17.04 -22.46 -17.03
N ALA A 101 17.65 -21.92 -18.08
CA ALA A 101 17.57 -20.49 -18.41
C ALA A 101 16.12 -20.06 -18.72
N GLY A 102 15.37 -20.87 -19.46
CA GLY A 102 13.95 -20.65 -19.71
C GLY A 102 13.11 -20.64 -18.42
N PHE A 103 13.39 -21.57 -17.50
CA PHE A 103 12.75 -21.60 -16.18
C PHE A 103 13.07 -20.35 -15.34
N VAL A 104 14.34 -19.91 -15.32
CA VAL A 104 14.76 -18.68 -14.62
C VAL A 104 14.05 -17.45 -15.19
N LEU A 105 13.93 -17.33 -16.51
CA LEU A 105 13.19 -16.24 -17.15
C LEU A 105 11.69 -16.28 -16.80
N ALA A 106 11.09 -17.47 -16.79
CA ALA A 106 9.68 -17.65 -16.41
C ALA A 106 9.42 -17.25 -14.95
N VAL A 107 10.29 -17.68 -14.02
CA VAL A 107 10.22 -17.31 -12.60
C VAL A 107 10.45 -15.80 -12.44
N SER A 108 11.45 -15.23 -13.10
CA SER A 108 11.71 -13.79 -13.06
C SER A 108 10.54 -12.96 -13.59
N TRP A 109 9.88 -13.41 -14.66
CA TRP A 109 8.67 -12.80 -15.18
C TRP A 109 7.50 -12.90 -14.21
N ALA A 110 7.26 -14.08 -13.64
CA ALA A 110 6.16 -14.32 -12.70
C ALA A 110 6.33 -13.49 -11.43
N ASP A 111 7.54 -13.43 -10.87
CA ASP A 111 7.87 -12.60 -9.72
C ASP A 111 7.77 -11.09 -10.04
N ALA A 112 8.16 -10.64 -11.24
CA ALA A 112 7.96 -9.24 -11.62
C ALA A 112 6.47 -8.88 -11.82
N ARG A 113 5.65 -9.84 -12.26
CA ARG A 113 4.22 -9.65 -12.50
C ARG A 113 3.37 -9.72 -11.22
N TRP A 114 3.67 -10.68 -10.36
CA TRP A 114 2.85 -11.04 -9.19
C TRP A 114 3.59 -10.95 -7.86
N GLY A 115 4.91 -10.79 -7.85
CA GLY A 115 5.70 -10.63 -6.63
C GLY A 115 5.24 -9.40 -5.83
N PRO A 116 5.48 -9.36 -4.52
CA PRO A 116 4.81 -8.46 -3.58
C PRO A 116 4.81 -6.99 -4.05
N SER A 117 3.61 -6.47 -4.38
CA SER A 117 3.37 -5.05 -4.68
C SER A 117 3.05 -4.28 -3.44
N ALA A 118 3.56 -3.05 -3.39
CA ALA A 118 3.23 -1.99 -2.47
C ALA A 118 3.27 -2.39 -0.98
N ARG A 119 4.20 -1.75 -0.27
CA ARG A 119 4.21 -1.71 1.19
C ARG A 119 2.85 -1.16 1.63
N ARG A 120 1.92 -2.02 2.01
CA ARG A 120 0.79 -1.58 2.84
C ARG A 120 1.44 -0.88 4.04
N PRO A 121 0.97 0.33 4.41
CA PRO A 121 1.44 0.98 5.61
C PRO A 121 1.44 -0.05 6.74
N PRO A 122 2.54 -0.23 7.50
CA PRO A 122 2.61 -1.27 8.53
C PRO A 122 1.43 -1.24 9.50
N CYS A 123 0.92 -0.05 9.82
CA CYS A 123 -0.30 0.14 10.61
C CYS A 123 -1.56 -0.47 9.97
N GLN A 124 -1.72 -0.36 8.65
CA GLN A 124 -2.82 -0.96 7.89
C GLN A 124 -2.65 -2.48 7.78
N GLY A 125 -1.41 -2.95 7.62
CA GLY A 125 -1.09 -4.39 7.62
C GLY A 125 -1.37 -5.06 8.96
N ALA A 126 -1.13 -4.36 10.08
CA ALA A 126 -1.39 -4.85 11.43
C ALA A 126 -2.87 -4.76 11.85
N CYS A 127 -3.69 -3.97 11.15
CA CYS A 127 -5.10 -3.83 11.49
C CYS A 127 -5.91 -5.03 10.97
N PRO A 128 -6.67 -5.75 11.82
CA PRO A 128 -7.47 -6.90 11.38
C PRO A 128 -8.58 -6.50 10.39
N ALA A 129 -9.08 -5.26 10.47
CA ALA A 129 -10.07 -4.72 9.54
C ALA A 129 -9.43 -4.09 8.28
N ALA A 130 -8.10 -4.09 8.17
CA ALA A 130 -7.32 -3.48 7.10
C ALA A 130 -7.74 -2.01 6.80
N LEU A 131 -8.01 -1.25 7.88
CA LEU A 131 -8.47 0.13 7.78
C LEU A 131 -7.49 1.00 6.96
N PRO A 132 -7.99 1.92 6.13
CA PRO A 132 -7.17 2.86 5.37
C PRO A 132 -6.64 3.99 6.29
N ILE A 133 -5.73 3.65 7.20
CA ILE A 133 -5.30 4.51 8.30
C ILE A 133 -4.71 5.84 7.83
N PRO A 134 -3.73 5.88 6.90
CA PRO A 134 -3.19 7.15 6.45
C PRO A 134 -4.23 8.05 5.79
N ASP A 135 -5.21 7.45 5.12
CA ASP A 135 -6.22 8.20 4.36
C ASP A 135 -7.18 8.94 5.27
N TYR A 136 -7.71 8.28 6.32
CA TYR A 136 -8.59 8.99 7.26
C TYR A 136 -7.82 9.93 8.19
N LEU A 137 -6.54 9.64 8.49
CA LEU A 137 -5.69 10.60 9.22
C LEU A 137 -5.47 11.87 8.40
N GLN A 138 -5.28 11.73 7.09
CA GLN A 138 -5.20 12.89 6.20
C GLN A 138 -6.52 13.67 6.19
N LEU A 139 -7.67 12.99 6.15
CA LEU A 139 -8.99 13.65 6.23
C LEU A 139 -9.18 14.42 7.55
N ILE A 140 -8.64 13.92 8.66
CA ILE A 140 -8.61 14.67 9.93
C ILE A 140 -7.75 15.93 9.81
N LEU A 141 -6.56 15.83 9.20
CA LEU A 141 -5.67 16.99 8.99
C LEU A 141 -6.30 18.04 8.07
N ASP A 142 -7.13 17.60 7.14
CA ASP A 142 -7.84 18.45 6.18
C ASP A 142 -9.17 19.01 6.74
N ASP A 143 -9.47 18.76 8.02
CA ASP A 143 -10.73 19.08 8.72
C ASP A 143 -12.01 18.48 8.08
N ASP A 144 -11.83 17.50 7.19
CA ASP A 144 -12.91 16.75 6.52
C ASP A 144 -13.35 15.55 7.37
N LEU A 145 -13.85 15.85 8.56
CA LEU A 145 -14.17 14.83 9.56
C LEU A 145 -15.32 13.91 9.15
N GLU A 146 -16.24 14.39 8.31
CA GLU A 146 -17.39 13.62 7.83
C GLU A 146 -16.92 12.51 6.88
N GLN A 147 -16.11 12.86 5.88
CA GLN A 147 -15.50 11.86 5.00
C GLN A 147 -14.54 10.95 5.78
N GLY A 148 -13.79 11.50 6.74
CA GLY A 148 -12.91 10.71 7.60
C GLY A 148 -13.66 9.63 8.38
N TYR A 149 -14.76 10.00 9.03
CA TYR A 149 -15.63 9.07 9.74
C TYR A 149 -16.29 8.06 8.78
N GLY A 150 -16.82 8.53 7.65
CA GLY A 150 -17.42 7.69 6.61
C GLY A 150 -16.45 6.65 6.09
N LEU A 151 -15.19 7.03 5.84
CA LEU A 151 -14.15 6.15 5.36
C LEU A 151 -13.84 5.01 6.35
N VAL A 152 -13.75 5.31 7.65
CA VAL A 152 -13.57 4.29 8.69
C VAL A 152 -14.80 3.36 8.76
N ARG A 153 -16.00 3.94 8.65
CA ARG A 153 -17.28 3.22 8.71
C ARG A 153 -17.46 2.21 7.56
N THR A 154 -16.80 2.40 6.43
CA THR A 154 -16.83 1.42 5.31
C THR A 154 -16.34 0.02 5.69
N ARG A 155 -15.46 -0.08 6.69
CA ARG A 155 -14.88 -1.34 7.16
C ARG A 155 -15.35 -1.73 8.55
N VAL A 156 -15.74 -0.76 9.37
CA VAL A 156 -16.05 -0.97 10.77
C VAL A 156 -17.34 -0.24 11.13
N PRO A 157 -18.46 -0.94 11.40
CA PRO A 157 -19.74 -0.29 11.65
C PRO A 157 -19.78 0.45 13.00
N LEU A 158 -19.02 -0.02 13.99
CA LEU A 158 -19.02 0.48 15.36
C LEU A 158 -17.78 1.34 15.68
N VAL A 159 -17.54 2.38 14.87
CA VAL A 159 -16.34 3.23 14.96
C VAL A 159 -16.12 3.80 16.37
N GLY A 160 -17.18 4.27 17.04
CA GLY A 160 -17.08 4.86 18.38
C GLY A 160 -16.68 3.85 19.46
N VAL A 161 -17.13 2.59 19.35
CA VAL A 161 -16.73 1.51 20.26
C VAL A 161 -15.28 1.11 19.98
N ILE A 162 -14.94 0.91 18.70
CA ILE A 162 -13.59 0.55 18.30
C ILE A 162 -12.57 1.63 18.66
N GLY A 163 -12.92 2.92 18.61
CA GLY A 163 -12.08 4.02 19.11
C GLY A 163 -11.79 3.97 20.62
N ARG A 164 -12.46 3.11 21.38
CA ARG A 164 -12.36 3.02 22.86
C ARG A 164 -11.80 1.68 23.34
N ILE A 165 -12.22 0.57 22.72
CA ILE A 165 -11.85 -0.78 23.18
C ILE A 165 -10.74 -1.44 22.33
N CYS A 166 -10.36 -0.84 21.20
CA CYS A 166 -9.39 -1.47 20.31
C CYS A 166 -8.02 -1.65 21.00
N PRO A 167 -7.39 -2.84 20.89
CA PRO A 167 -6.04 -3.10 21.38
C PRO A 167 -4.95 -2.46 20.50
N HIS A 168 -5.34 -1.64 19.52
CA HIS A 168 -4.48 -0.76 18.75
C HIS A 168 -3.18 -1.38 18.19
N PRO A 169 -3.21 -2.59 17.58
CA PRO A 169 -2.02 -3.22 16.97
C PRO A 169 -1.41 -2.36 15.86
N CYS A 170 -2.21 -1.49 15.25
CA CYS A 170 -1.78 -0.50 14.28
C CYS A 170 -0.80 0.54 14.83
N GLU A 171 -0.87 0.85 16.13
CA GLU A 171 0.03 1.80 16.79
C GLU A 171 1.35 1.13 17.12
N THR A 172 1.32 -0.13 17.56
CA THR A 172 2.53 -0.96 17.77
C THR A 172 3.34 -1.12 16.47
N ALA A 173 2.65 -1.30 15.35
CA ALA A 173 3.29 -1.39 14.03
C ALA A 173 3.64 -0.01 13.40
N CYS A 174 3.38 1.11 14.09
CA CYS A 174 3.58 2.43 13.51
C CYS A 174 5.07 2.73 13.34
N VAL A 175 5.49 3.07 12.10
CA VAL A 175 6.89 3.43 11.79
C VAL A 175 7.37 4.65 12.60
N ARG A 176 6.47 5.58 12.95
CA ARG A 176 6.81 6.73 13.80
C ARG A 176 7.28 6.31 15.21
N GLY A 177 6.84 5.15 15.68
CA GLY A 177 7.28 4.57 16.95
C GLY A 177 8.76 4.19 16.99
N ILE A 178 9.45 4.16 15.84
CA ILE A 178 10.90 3.90 15.78
C ILE A 178 11.69 5.13 16.27
N ASP A 179 11.28 6.32 15.83
CA ASP A 179 11.99 7.59 16.08
C ASP A 179 11.31 8.45 17.18
N GLY A 180 10.34 7.89 17.91
CA GLY A 180 9.58 8.60 18.94
C GLY A 180 8.27 7.90 19.28
N GLU A 181 7.22 8.68 19.50
CA GLU A 181 5.91 8.13 19.85
C GLU A 181 5.09 7.74 18.59
N PRO A 182 4.40 6.57 18.63
CA PRO A 182 3.50 6.19 17.57
C PRO A 182 2.35 7.20 17.46
N ILE A 183 1.74 7.27 16.28
CA ILE A 183 0.53 8.08 16.09
C ILE A 183 -0.59 7.48 16.95
N ALA A 184 -1.34 8.32 17.67
CA ALA A 184 -2.51 7.93 18.45
C ALA A 184 -3.73 7.59 17.55
N ILE A 185 -3.57 6.57 16.71
CA ILE A 185 -4.53 6.12 15.69
C ILE A 185 -5.90 5.78 16.30
N ASN A 186 -5.91 5.17 17.48
CA ASN A 186 -7.12 4.85 18.25
C ASN A 186 -7.82 6.12 18.74
N GLY A 187 -7.04 7.08 19.25
CA GLY A 187 -7.50 8.41 19.62
C GLY A 187 -8.13 9.15 18.43
N CYS A 188 -7.53 9.06 17.24
CA CYS A 188 -8.09 9.64 16.01
C CYS A 188 -9.44 9.03 15.63
N LYS A 189 -9.61 7.69 15.78
CA LYS A 189 -10.91 7.02 15.54
C LYS A 189 -11.97 7.49 16.54
N ARG A 190 -11.59 7.61 17.82
CA ARG A 190 -12.46 8.15 18.87
C ARG A 190 -12.87 9.58 18.56
N PHE A 191 -11.91 10.43 18.21
CA PHE A 191 -12.14 11.82 17.84
C PHE A 191 -13.14 11.95 16.69
N LEU A 192 -12.95 11.20 15.60
CA LEU A 192 -13.89 11.18 14.47
C LEU A 192 -15.30 10.77 14.92
N ALA A 193 -15.42 9.71 15.72
CA ALA A 193 -16.72 9.24 16.18
C ALA A 193 -17.43 10.23 17.11
N ASP A 194 -16.68 10.88 18.00
CA ASP A 194 -17.22 11.85 18.95
C ASP A 194 -17.66 13.13 18.22
N ARG A 195 -16.84 13.63 17.29
CA ARG A 195 -17.18 14.79 16.44
C ARG A 195 -18.40 14.53 15.56
N GLU A 196 -18.50 13.33 14.98
CA GLU A 196 -19.65 12.96 14.16
C GLU A 196 -20.94 12.88 15.00
N ARG A 197 -20.85 12.35 16.22
CA ARG A 197 -21.97 12.30 17.17
C ARG A 197 -22.46 13.70 17.53
N ASP A 198 -21.54 14.62 17.81
CA ASP A 198 -21.84 16.00 18.16
C ASP A 198 -22.47 16.74 16.97
N ARG A 199 -21.89 16.61 15.77
CA ARG A 199 -22.41 17.20 14.52
C ARG A 199 -23.85 16.76 14.24
N ARG A 200 -24.18 15.50 14.51
CA ARG A 200 -25.53 14.95 14.28
C ARG A 200 -26.50 15.19 15.43
N GLY A 201 -26.10 15.85 16.52
CA GLY A 201 -26.94 16.00 17.71
C GLY A 201 -27.42 14.65 18.27
N GLY A 202 -26.65 13.58 18.09
CA GLY A 202 -27.05 12.21 18.45
C GLY A 202 -27.98 11.50 17.46
N ALA A 203 -28.33 12.11 16.33
CA ALA A 203 -29.08 11.44 15.27
C ALA A 203 -28.25 10.29 14.66
N ARG A 204 -28.87 9.13 14.45
CA ARG A 204 -28.24 7.98 13.78
C ARG A 204 -27.84 8.37 12.37
N ALA A 205 -26.67 7.91 11.91
CA ALA A 205 -26.28 8.01 10.52
C ALA A 205 -27.38 7.42 9.61
N GLY A 206 -28.05 8.26 8.83
CA GLY A 206 -28.80 7.82 7.66
C GLY A 206 -27.82 7.34 6.57
N GLY A 207 -28.19 6.48 5.63
CA GLY A 207 -29.52 5.94 5.35
C GLY A 207 -29.48 4.41 5.31
N ALA A 208 -30.63 3.81 5.66
CA ALA A 208 -30.95 2.52 5.10
C ALA A 208 -30.88 2.69 3.58
N VAL A 209 -29.90 2.05 2.92
CA VAL A 209 -30.03 1.79 1.50
C VAL A 209 -31.23 0.86 1.42
N HIS A 210 -32.36 1.38 0.93
CA HIS A 210 -33.48 0.54 0.57
C HIS A 210 -33.00 -0.24 -0.66
N LEU A 211 -32.37 -1.37 -0.40
CA LEU A 211 -32.15 -2.37 -1.43
C LEU A 211 -33.55 -2.93 -1.71
N ASP A 212 -33.93 -2.99 -2.98
CA ASP A 212 -35.11 -3.73 -3.44
C ASP A 212 -34.86 -5.20 -3.10
N GLY A 213 -35.04 -5.55 -1.83
CA GLY A 213 -34.78 -6.87 -1.29
C GLY A 213 -35.74 -7.79 -1.99
N GLY A 214 -35.22 -8.64 -2.88
CA GLY A 214 -35.99 -9.53 -3.75
C GLY A 214 -36.79 -10.60 -3.00
N GLY A 215 -37.65 -10.20 -2.05
CA GLY A 215 -38.51 -11.05 -1.21
C GLY A 215 -37.78 -11.82 -0.11
N LEU A 216 -36.47 -11.69 0.04
CA LEU A 216 -35.68 -12.49 0.98
C LEU A 216 -35.85 -12.00 2.43
N LYS A 217 -36.20 -12.93 3.32
CA LYS A 217 -36.31 -12.68 4.77
C LYS A 217 -35.01 -13.09 5.45
N VAL A 218 -34.44 -12.20 6.27
CA VAL A 218 -33.22 -12.45 7.06
C VAL A 218 -33.56 -12.29 8.54
N ALA A 219 -33.14 -13.25 9.36
CA ALA A 219 -33.24 -13.18 10.82
C ALA A 219 -31.84 -13.15 11.43
N VAL A 220 -31.62 -12.27 12.40
CA VAL A 220 -30.37 -12.16 13.17
C VAL A 220 -30.69 -12.51 14.62
N VAL A 221 -30.01 -13.52 15.18
CA VAL A 221 -30.18 -13.94 16.58
C VAL A 221 -29.00 -13.46 17.40
N GLY A 222 -29.24 -12.42 18.21
CA GLY A 222 -28.25 -11.78 19.07
C GLY A 222 -27.90 -10.36 18.61
N SER A 223 -27.88 -9.41 19.55
CA SER A 223 -27.63 -7.98 19.32
C SER A 223 -26.23 -7.54 19.74
N GLY A 224 -25.26 -8.46 19.65
CA GLY A 224 -23.85 -8.18 19.91
C GLY A 224 -23.18 -7.47 18.74
N PRO A 225 -21.87 -7.15 18.82
CA PRO A 225 -21.15 -6.47 17.72
C PRO A 225 -21.09 -7.28 16.42
N SER A 226 -21.37 -8.58 16.47
CA SER A 226 -21.41 -9.48 15.32
C SER A 226 -22.76 -9.55 14.60
N GLY A 227 -23.86 -9.23 15.30
CA GLY A 227 -25.23 -9.27 14.76
C GLY A 227 -25.65 -7.92 14.21
#